data_AF-A0A2A4I727-F1
#
_entry.id   AF-A0A2A4I727-F1
#
_cell.length_a   1.000
_cell.length_b   1.000
_cell.length_c   1.000
_cell.angle_alpha   90.00
_cell.angle_beta   90.00
_cell.angle_gamma   90.00
#
_symmetry.space_group_name_H-M   'P 1'
#
loop_
_entity.id
_entity.type
_entity.pdbx_description
1 polymer ?
#
loop_
_entity_poly.entity_id
_entity_poly.type
_entity_poly.pdbx_seq_one_letter_code
_entity_poly.pdbx_strand_id
1 'polypeptide(L)'
;MTRTFALALLALPLAACGQPAAPDTAPGNAVMPTAAAATDAITPSVAPAANAVAPLPAATAKLEADYLGRWVGVEGMFLNVTRRAGGGVTLEMQWDLDHRGTFPGSVTAEGLRFTRNGVDEVAVPGDGDATGLKWLAGKKNCLIVKSGEGYCRA
;
A
#
# COMPACT_ATOMS: atom_id res chain seq x y z
N MET A 1 -46.26 3.98 -18.20
CA MET A 1 -46.40 5.45 -18.06
C MET A 1 -45.01 6.05 -18.20
N THR A 2 -44.74 6.73 -19.32
CA THR A 2 -43.40 7.22 -19.67
C THR A 2 -43.22 8.64 -19.14
N ARG A 3 -42.15 8.91 -18.39
CA ARG A 3 -41.78 10.27 -17.96
C ARG A 3 -40.34 10.59 -18.38
N THR A 4 -40.25 11.35 -19.47
CA THR A 4 -39.02 11.85 -20.07
C THR A 4 -38.80 13.31 -19.63
N PHE A 5 -37.82 13.59 -18.78
CA PHE A 5 -37.28 14.94 -18.47
C PHE A 5 -35.98 14.76 -17.67
N ALA A 6 -34.92 15.55 -17.80
CA ALA A 6 -34.38 16.28 -18.95
C ALA A 6 -32.88 16.51 -18.65
N LEU A 7 -32.00 16.46 -19.65
CA LEU A 7 -30.58 16.79 -19.44
C LEU A 7 -30.41 18.29 -19.20
N ALA A 8 -29.69 18.65 -18.14
CA ALA A 8 -29.13 19.98 -17.94
C ALA A 8 -27.61 19.86 -17.76
N LEU A 9 -26.86 20.03 -18.85
CA LEU A 9 -25.40 20.20 -18.78
C LEU A 9 -25.08 21.63 -18.34
N LEU A 10 -24.39 21.77 -17.21
CA LEU A 10 -23.78 23.02 -16.76
C LEU A 10 -22.26 22.87 -16.80
N ALA A 11 -21.65 23.38 -17.87
CA ALA A 11 -20.20 23.51 -17.98
C ALA A 11 -19.77 24.88 -17.41
N LEU A 12 -18.87 24.89 -16.43
CA LEU A 12 -18.20 26.09 -15.95
C LEU A 12 -16.76 26.13 -16.48
N PRO A 13 -16.27 27.28 -16.99
CA PRO A 13 -14.94 27.39 -17.59
C PRO A 13 -13.82 27.52 -16.54
N LEU A 14 -12.60 27.09 -16.92
CA LEU A 14 -11.40 27.33 -16.13
C LEU A 14 -11.02 28.82 -16.17
N ALA A 15 -10.85 29.44 -15.00
CA ALA A 15 -10.19 30.73 -14.87
C ALA A 15 -8.70 30.52 -14.57
N ALA A 16 -7.84 30.78 -15.56
CA ALA A 16 -6.40 30.79 -15.40
C ALA A 16 -5.90 32.23 -15.37
N CYS A 17 -5.38 32.68 -14.24
CA CYS A 17 -4.67 33.96 -14.10
C CYS A 17 -3.27 33.68 -13.55
N GLY A 18 -2.26 33.82 -14.40
CA GLY A 18 -0.86 33.88 -13.99
C GLY A 18 -0.36 35.33 -14.07
N GLN A 19 0.50 35.73 -13.13
CA GLN A 19 1.23 36.99 -13.19
C GLN A 19 2.70 36.74 -12.82
N PRO A 20 3.68 37.08 -13.68
CA PRO A 20 5.10 37.01 -13.35
C PRO A 20 5.59 38.33 -12.76
N ALA A 21 6.49 38.27 -11.78
CA ALA A 21 7.35 39.40 -11.41
C ALA A 21 8.64 38.91 -10.74
N ALA A 22 9.77 39.24 -11.36
CA ALA A 22 11.11 39.30 -10.81
C ALA A 22 11.85 40.40 -11.60
N PRO A 23 13.04 40.86 -11.18
CA PRO A 23 13.68 40.78 -9.86
C PRO A 23 13.79 42.19 -9.22
N ASP A 24 14.50 42.36 -8.10
CA ASP A 24 15.61 43.34 -8.10
C ASP A 24 16.60 43.22 -6.93
N THR A 25 17.73 43.92 -7.05
CA THR A 25 19.01 43.67 -6.35
C THR A 25 19.42 44.83 -5.44
N ALA A 26 20.05 44.56 -4.28
CA ALA A 26 21.01 45.48 -3.64
C ALA A 26 21.97 44.77 -2.66
N PRO A 27 23.30 45.06 -2.66
CA PRO A 27 24.29 44.43 -1.79
C PRO A 27 24.80 45.33 -0.65
N GLY A 28 25.51 44.76 0.33
CA GLY A 28 26.40 45.54 1.22
C GLY A 28 26.88 44.83 2.49
N ASN A 29 28.11 44.28 2.51
CA ASN A 29 29.25 44.88 3.23
C ASN A 29 30.46 43.93 3.45
N ALA A 30 31.65 44.49 3.15
CA ALA A 30 32.95 44.37 3.84
C ALA A 30 33.74 43.04 3.97
N VAL A 31 35.07 43.22 3.87
CA VAL A 31 36.21 42.27 3.85
C VAL A 31 37.34 42.98 4.61
N MET A 32 38.17 42.43 5.50
CA MET A 32 38.43 41.07 6.05
C MET A 32 39.06 41.26 7.47
N PRO A 33 40.04 40.46 7.98
CA PRO A 33 40.06 39.05 8.39
C PRO A 33 40.42 38.88 9.90
N THR A 34 40.58 37.63 10.41
CA THR A 34 41.73 37.18 11.28
C THR A 34 41.54 35.77 11.89
N ALA A 35 42.64 35.01 11.95
CA ALA A 35 42.96 33.82 12.76
C ALA A 35 42.23 32.47 12.54
N ALA A 36 43.09 31.44 12.46
CA ALA A 36 42.78 30.04 12.18
C ALA A 36 42.30 29.21 13.39
N ALA A 37 41.51 28.17 13.10
CA ALA A 37 41.58 26.86 13.74
C ALA A 37 41.05 25.80 12.76
N ALA A 38 41.57 24.57 12.82
CA ALA A 38 41.21 23.49 11.91
C ALA A 38 39.91 22.78 12.33
N THR A 39 39.12 22.33 11.35
CA THR A 39 38.07 21.33 11.55
C THR A 39 37.94 20.49 10.28
N ASP A 40 37.92 19.16 10.42
CA ASP A 40 37.79 18.22 9.31
C ASP A 40 36.50 18.46 8.50
N ALA A 41 36.66 18.55 7.17
CA ALA A 41 35.54 18.54 6.24
C ALA A 41 34.99 17.12 6.09
N ILE A 42 34.17 16.69 7.06
CA ILE A 42 33.35 15.48 6.90
C ILE A 42 32.28 15.78 5.85
N THR A 43 32.57 15.39 4.61
CA THR A 43 31.56 15.34 3.55
C THR A 43 30.49 14.31 3.92
N PRO A 44 29.19 14.68 4.00
CA PRO A 44 28.14 13.69 4.05
C PRO A 44 28.10 13.00 2.68
N SER A 45 28.74 11.84 2.61
CA SER A 45 28.61 10.92 1.47
C SER A 45 27.14 10.51 1.38
N VAL A 46 26.42 11.09 0.43
CA VAL A 46 25.06 10.69 0.10
C VAL A 46 25.16 9.31 -0.55
N ALA A 47 25.04 8.27 0.27
CA ALA A 47 24.92 6.91 -0.21
C ALA A 47 23.75 6.85 -1.21
N PRO A 48 23.92 6.23 -2.39
CA PRO A 48 22.83 6.09 -3.34
C PRO A 48 21.66 5.38 -2.66
N ALA A 49 20.47 5.96 -2.76
CA ALA A 49 19.25 5.28 -2.34
C ALA A 49 19.22 3.90 -3.00
N ALA A 50 19.02 2.85 -2.21
CA ALA A 50 19.07 1.48 -2.71
C ALA A 50 18.03 1.33 -3.83
N ASN A 51 18.51 1.11 -5.06
CA ASN A 51 17.65 0.89 -6.21
C ASN A 51 16.75 -0.31 -5.94
N ALA A 52 15.47 -0.06 -5.69
CA ALA A 52 14.45 -1.10 -5.56
C ALA A 52 14.23 -1.73 -6.94
N VAL A 53 15.06 -2.71 -7.28
CA VAL A 53 14.94 -3.48 -8.52
C VAL A 53 13.60 -4.22 -8.46
N ALA A 54 12.69 -3.87 -9.36
CA ALA A 54 11.39 -4.53 -9.44
C ALA A 54 11.57 -6.05 -9.66
N PRO A 55 10.84 -6.92 -8.94
CA PRO A 55 10.97 -8.36 -9.11
C PRO A 55 10.68 -8.80 -10.55
N LEU A 56 11.48 -9.75 -11.05
CA LEU A 56 11.27 -10.34 -12.38
C LEU A 56 9.89 -11.04 -12.41
N PRO A 57 9.11 -11.00 -13.53
CA PRO A 57 7.74 -11.51 -13.53
C PRO A 57 7.56 -12.96 -13.06
N ALA A 58 8.55 -13.83 -13.29
CA ALA A 58 8.55 -15.21 -12.79
C ALA A 58 8.70 -15.31 -11.25
N ALA A 59 9.48 -14.41 -10.64
CA ALA A 59 9.61 -14.33 -9.19
C ALA A 59 8.30 -13.84 -8.55
N THR A 60 7.66 -12.82 -9.14
CA THR A 60 6.32 -12.35 -8.73
C THR A 60 5.28 -13.45 -8.86
N ALA A 61 5.27 -14.19 -9.96
CA ALA A 61 4.31 -15.29 -10.18
C ALA A 61 4.51 -16.48 -9.23
N LYS A 62 5.74 -16.72 -8.75
CA LYS A 62 6.01 -17.69 -7.68
C LYS A 62 5.53 -17.17 -6.33
N LEU A 63 5.81 -15.90 -6.01
CA LEU A 63 5.37 -15.25 -4.78
C LEU A 63 3.83 -15.23 -4.68
N GLU A 64 3.13 -14.91 -5.77
CA GLU A 64 1.67 -14.99 -5.85
C GLU A 64 1.14 -16.40 -5.55
N ALA A 65 1.81 -17.43 -6.08
CA ALA A 65 1.37 -18.82 -5.92
C ALA A 65 1.32 -19.27 -4.45
N ASP A 66 2.21 -18.75 -3.61
CA ASP A 66 2.26 -19.07 -2.17
C ASP A 66 0.98 -18.57 -1.44
N TYR A 67 0.27 -17.56 -1.97
CA TYR A 67 -0.97 -17.01 -1.40
C TYR A 67 -2.27 -17.62 -1.97
N LEU A 68 -2.23 -18.19 -3.18
CA LEU A 68 -3.42 -18.68 -3.90
C LEU A 68 -4.18 -19.77 -3.12
N GLY A 69 -5.51 -19.73 -3.18
CA GLY A 69 -6.43 -20.68 -2.55
C GLY A 69 -7.12 -20.13 -1.30
N ARG A 70 -7.81 -21.02 -0.58
CA ARG A 70 -8.60 -20.68 0.63
C ARG A 70 -7.72 -20.58 1.87
N TRP A 71 -8.08 -19.65 2.74
CA TRP A 71 -7.58 -19.45 4.11
C TRP A 71 -8.81 -19.34 5.03
N VAL A 72 -8.75 -19.94 6.21
CA VAL A 72 -9.92 -20.09 7.10
C VAL A 72 -9.71 -19.27 8.37
N GLY A 73 -10.64 -18.35 8.63
CA GLY A 73 -10.72 -17.58 9.87
C GLY A 73 -11.71 -18.20 10.87
N VAL A 74 -12.02 -17.46 11.93
CA VAL A 74 -13.00 -17.88 12.94
C VAL A 74 -14.44 -17.67 12.43
N GLU A 75 -15.42 -18.37 13.02
CA GLU A 75 -16.86 -18.08 12.84
C GLU A 75 -17.36 -18.04 11.37
N GLY A 76 -16.68 -18.75 10.46
CA GLY A 76 -17.00 -18.78 9.03
C GLY A 76 -16.33 -17.69 8.19
N MET A 77 -15.55 -16.79 8.82
CA MET A 77 -14.65 -15.87 8.13
C MET A 77 -13.68 -16.61 7.21
N PHE A 78 -13.33 -15.99 6.10
CA PHE A 78 -12.42 -16.56 5.13
C PHE A 78 -11.74 -15.52 4.26
N LEU A 79 -10.63 -15.93 3.68
CA LEU A 79 -9.97 -15.25 2.56
C LEU A 79 -9.70 -16.29 1.47
N ASN A 80 -10.20 -16.06 0.26
CA ASN A 80 -10.00 -16.90 -0.91
C ASN A 80 -9.26 -16.09 -1.98
N VAL A 81 -8.02 -16.46 -2.26
CA VAL A 81 -7.13 -15.71 -3.17
C VAL A 81 -7.07 -16.42 -4.52
N THR A 82 -7.41 -15.72 -5.59
CA THR A 82 -7.40 -16.25 -6.96
C THR A 82 -6.54 -15.39 -7.88
N ARG A 83 -5.96 -15.97 -8.95
CA ARG A 83 -5.21 -15.20 -9.95
C ARG A 83 -6.14 -14.23 -10.67
N ARG A 84 -5.68 -12.99 -10.90
CA ARG A 84 -6.39 -12.00 -11.71
C ARG A 84 -5.81 -11.94 -13.12
N ALA A 85 -6.69 -11.90 -14.12
CA ALA A 85 -6.28 -11.66 -15.51
C ALA A 85 -5.68 -10.25 -15.65
N GLY A 86 -4.51 -10.15 -16.30
CA GLY A 86 -3.73 -8.91 -16.35
C GLY A 86 -2.74 -8.71 -15.19
N GLY A 87 -2.68 -9.64 -14.23
CA GLY A 87 -1.72 -9.63 -13.12
C GLY A 87 -2.35 -9.34 -11.75
N GLY A 88 -1.62 -9.71 -10.69
CA GLY A 88 -2.11 -9.63 -9.33
C GLY A 88 -3.16 -10.69 -9.01
N VAL A 89 -3.95 -10.44 -7.97
CA VAL A 89 -4.93 -11.38 -7.44
C VAL A 89 -6.29 -10.73 -7.19
N THR A 90 -7.30 -11.58 -7.03
CA THR A 90 -8.64 -11.22 -6.58
C THR A 90 -8.90 -11.94 -5.26
N LEU A 91 -9.27 -11.18 -4.24
CA LEU A 91 -9.56 -11.64 -2.88
C LEU A 91 -11.08 -11.68 -2.69
N GLU A 92 -11.66 -12.87 -2.61
CA GLU A 92 -13.02 -13.04 -2.11
C GLU A 92 -12.93 -13.31 -0.61
N MET A 93 -13.63 -12.53 0.23
CA MET A 93 -13.47 -12.62 1.69
C MET A 93 -14.75 -12.34 2.47
N GLN A 94 -14.80 -12.92 3.67
CA GLN A 94 -15.63 -12.50 4.79
C GLN A 94 -14.71 -12.28 5.98
N TRP A 95 -14.66 -11.06 6.51
CA TRP A 95 -13.69 -10.64 7.52
C TRP A 95 -14.31 -10.32 8.89
N ASP A 96 -15.63 -10.32 8.97
CA ASP A 96 -16.42 -10.33 10.19
C ASP A 96 -17.81 -10.94 9.88
N LEU A 97 -18.75 -10.93 10.83
CA LEU A 97 -20.05 -11.58 10.67
C LEU A 97 -20.98 -10.85 9.68
N ASP A 98 -20.81 -9.53 9.52
CA ASP A 98 -21.71 -8.66 8.77
C ASP A 98 -21.20 -8.32 7.37
N HIS A 99 -19.87 -8.33 7.18
CA HIS A 99 -19.23 -7.85 5.96
C HIS A 99 -18.51 -8.93 5.15
N ARG A 100 -18.76 -8.89 3.83
CA ARG A 100 -18.10 -9.70 2.82
C ARG A 100 -17.91 -8.92 1.53
N GLY A 101 -16.98 -9.34 0.68
CA GLY A 101 -16.75 -8.70 -0.60
C GLY A 101 -15.69 -9.37 -1.46
N THR A 102 -15.48 -8.80 -2.64
CA THR A 102 -14.46 -9.23 -3.59
C THR A 102 -13.60 -8.03 -3.97
N PHE A 103 -12.30 -8.09 -3.69
CA PHE A 103 -11.37 -6.96 -3.83
C PHE A 103 -10.22 -7.26 -4.81
N PRO A 104 -9.69 -6.25 -5.51
CA PRO A 104 -8.37 -6.34 -6.13
C PRO A 104 -7.28 -6.46 -5.06
N GLY A 105 -6.19 -7.14 -5.38
CA GLY A 105 -4.97 -7.06 -4.59
C GLY A 105 -3.72 -7.47 -5.36
N SER A 106 -2.59 -7.32 -4.70
CA SER A 106 -1.27 -7.69 -5.24
C SER A 106 -0.42 -8.30 -4.12
N VAL A 107 0.47 -9.22 -4.49
CA VAL A 107 1.44 -9.78 -3.54
C VAL A 107 2.75 -9.01 -3.64
N THR A 108 3.24 -8.52 -2.52
CA THR A 108 4.49 -7.78 -2.38
C THR A 108 5.46 -8.53 -1.45
N ALA A 109 6.67 -8.01 -1.28
CA ALA A 109 7.65 -8.57 -0.34
C ALA A 109 7.20 -8.51 1.13
N GLU A 110 6.23 -7.65 1.46
CA GLU A 110 5.65 -7.51 2.80
C GLU A 110 4.50 -8.52 3.04
N GLY A 111 3.64 -8.71 2.03
CA GLY A 111 2.43 -9.51 2.18
C GLY A 111 1.46 -9.35 1.01
N LEU A 112 0.23 -9.77 1.22
CA LEU A 112 -0.88 -9.57 0.29
C LEU A 112 -1.53 -8.20 0.56
N ARG A 113 -1.28 -7.22 -0.32
CA ARG A 113 -1.84 -5.86 -0.27
C ARG A 113 -3.21 -5.82 -0.94
N PHE A 114 -4.18 -5.15 -0.33
CA PHE A 114 -5.52 -4.91 -0.89
C PHE A 114 -6.17 -3.69 -0.26
N THR A 115 -7.15 -3.09 -0.95
CA THR A 115 -7.94 -1.97 -0.42
C THR A 115 -9.39 -2.42 -0.23
N ARG A 116 -9.93 -2.27 0.98
CA ARG A 116 -11.36 -2.52 1.29
C ARG A 116 -11.94 -1.33 2.04
N ASN A 117 -13.17 -0.94 1.72
CA ASN A 117 -13.86 0.20 2.36
C ASN A 117 -13.05 1.51 2.42
N GLY A 118 -12.15 1.74 1.45
CA GLY A 118 -11.25 2.90 1.41
C GLY A 118 -10.02 2.79 2.33
N VAL A 119 -9.80 1.65 3.00
CA VAL A 119 -8.64 1.37 3.84
C VAL A 119 -7.70 0.43 3.11
N ASP A 120 -6.42 0.82 3.02
CA ASP A 120 -5.34 -0.05 2.54
C ASP A 120 -4.91 -1.01 3.66
N GLU A 121 -4.94 -2.30 3.35
CA GLU A 121 -4.69 -3.39 4.29
C GLU A 121 -3.58 -4.31 3.74
N VAL A 122 -2.94 -5.05 4.65
CA VAL A 122 -1.91 -6.05 4.32
C VAL A 122 -2.20 -7.33 5.07
N ALA A 123 -2.35 -8.45 4.37
CA ALA A 123 -2.34 -9.77 5.00
C ALA A 123 -0.90 -10.31 5.00
N VAL A 124 -0.24 -10.27 6.15
CA VAL A 124 1.17 -10.63 6.35
C VAL A 124 1.29 -12.10 6.79
N PRO A 125 2.23 -12.89 6.25
CA PRO A 125 2.48 -14.26 6.72
C PRO A 125 2.90 -14.34 8.19
N GLY A 126 2.41 -15.35 8.89
CA GLY A 126 2.79 -15.66 10.27
C GLY A 126 2.09 -16.92 10.78
N ASP A 127 1.73 -16.90 12.06
CA ASP A 127 1.02 -18.00 12.71
C ASP A 127 -0.27 -17.55 13.42
N GLY A 128 -1.03 -18.53 13.90
CA GLY A 128 -2.33 -18.29 14.51
C GLY A 128 -2.25 -17.66 15.89
N ASP A 129 -1.10 -17.77 16.56
CA ASP A 129 -0.85 -17.11 17.85
C ASP A 129 -0.75 -15.59 17.65
N ALA A 130 -0.08 -15.14 16.59
CA ALA A 130 0.01 -13.72 16.20
C ALA A 130 -1.33 -13.07 15.81
N THR A 131 -2.38 -13.84 15.53
CA THR A 131 -3.71 -13.30 15.20
C THR A 131 -4.50 -12.79 16.42
N GLY A 132 -4.15 -13.26 17.63
CA GLY A 132 -4.94 -13.06 18.84
C GLY A 132 -6.22 -13.91 18.92
N LEU A 133 -6.52 -14.75 17.92
CA LEU A 133 -7.76 -15.53 17.82
C LEU A 133 -7.58 -16.94 18.40
N LYS A 134 -8.29 -17.24 19.50
CA LYS A 134 -8.16 -18.52 20.25
C LYS A 134 -8.33 -19.79 19.40
N TRP A 135 -9.18 -19.78 18.38
CA TRP A 135 -9.40 -20.93 17.50
C TRP A 135 -8.26 -21.13 16.48
N LEU A 136 -7.46 -20.08 16.21
CA LEU A 136 -6.28 -20.14 15.35
C LEU A 136 -5.00 -20.45 16.13
N ALA A 137 -4.95 -20.19 17.45
CA ALA A 137 -3.79 -20.45 18.30
C ALA A 137 -3.13 -21.83 18.04
N GLY A 138 -1.80 -21.86 17.99
CA GLY A 138 -0.99 -23.01 17.64
C GLY A 138 -0.96 -23.40 16.16
N LYS A 139 -1.91 -22.96 15.31
CA LYS A 139 -1.85 -23.19 13.86
C LYS A 139 -0.68 -22.43 13.25
N LYS A 140 -0.01 -23.03 12.26
CA LYS A 140 1.02 -22.38 11.44
C LYS A 140 0.47 -22.17 10.03
N ASN A 141 1.22 -21.46 9.18
CA ASN A 141 0.78 -21.06 7.84
C ASN A 141 -0.52 -20.22 7.90
N CYS A 142 -0.39 -19.00 8.43
CA CYS A 142 -1.50 -18.06 8.58
C CYS A 142 -1.17 -16.72 7.91
N LEU A 143 -2.22 -15.99 7.52
CA LEU A 143 -2.16 -14.60 7.13
C LEU A 143 -2.84 -13.76 8.22
N ILE A 144 -2.14 -12.76 8.75
CA ILE A 144 -2.64 -11.80 9.73
C ILE A 144 -2.89 -10.47 9.02
N VAL A 145 -4.12 -9.95 9.09
CA VAL A 145 -4.43 -8.60 8.60
C VAL A 145 -4.24 -7.58 9.72
N LYS A 146 -4.76 -7.91 10.91
CA LYS A 146 -4.62 -7.13 12.15
C LYS A 146 -4.95 -8.00 13.35
N SER A 147 -4.73 -7.48 14.56
CA SER A 147 -5.20 -8.15 15.78
C SER A 147 -6.71 -8.38 15.71
N GLY A 148 -7.14 -9.62 15.92
CA GLY A 148 -8.54 -10.04 15.76
C GLY A 148 -8.98 -10.37 14.33
N GLU A 149 -8.11 -10.24 13.32
CA GLU A 149 -8.40 -10.65 11.94
C GLU A 149 -7.23 -11.42 11.32
N GLY A 150 -7.40 -12.74 11.20
CA GLY A 150 -6.45 -13.61 10.53
C GLY A 150 -7.09 -14.90 10.02
N TYR A 151 -6.36 -15.58 9.15
CA TYR A 151 -6.84 -16.75 8.41
C TYR A 151 -5.71 -17.77 8.29
N CYS A 152 -5.92 -19.01 8.70
CA CYS A 152 -4.92 -20.07 8.65
C CYS A 152 -5.26 -21.16 7.63
N ARG A 153 -4.24 -21.94 7.26
CA ARG A 153 -4.39 -23.23 6.58
C ARG A 153 -4.20 -24.39 7.56
N ALA A 154 -4.45 -25.60 7.07
CA ALA A 154 -4.05 -26.84 7.72
C ALA A 154 -2.58 -27.16 7.39
#